data_AF-A0A7C3AUT5-F1
#
_entry.id   AF-A0A7C3AUT5-F1
#
_cell.length_a   1.000
_cell.length_b   1.000
_cell.length_c   1.000
_cell.angle_alpha   90.00
_cell.angle_beta   90.00
_cell.angle_gamma   90.00
#
_symmetry.space_group_name_H-M   'P 1'
#
loop_
_entity.id
_entity.type
_entity.pdbx_description
1 polymer ?
#
loop_
_entity_poly.entity_id
_entity_poly.type
_entity_poly.pdbx_seq_one_letter_code
_entity_poly.pdbx_strand_id
1 'polypeptide(L)'
;MHMILLASTLLLGAESGPDPNALVYFDMQVCLADLPKDTVLHYDAVKFVASLQGVVNGERPRLIMRFLEGSGQDGPINLDDYWLELLQRGWLKDRPIQRASSLERLFELFPEAMSGAVLWDPEVPATANVAATVCGVEGWLPVRAGSALYDRVVAGGPKLPVKLDLVGRFKGLETGSAKCDAYLWAKREYLDKGKCHPALMAYYIDAYTQEPGKPGFHYNDLHNATLANHDYYIANRAFFFDLGVWPDETPVDDPNQPLGADRNTLIALLQAQHRQSEGKRMITVGGFVPWNLKYTNHGPAGGKHEPVPTEWEYAALLSAHNAIMDADALGLACLTNASAYQHHPLRREYRQNRRPAKQPLERKTYVLIYMGDYDSAAWLSRMIPQVWD
;
A
#
# COMPACT_ATOMS: atom_id res chain seq x y z
N MET A 1 -45.83 36.70 -9.86
CA MET A 1 -45.58 35.34 -9.35
C MET A 1 -44.07 35.22 -9.18
N HIS A 2 -43.56 35.53 -7.99
CA HIS A 2 -42.12 35.67 -7.72
C HIS A 2 -41.52 34.30 -7.39
N MET A 3 -40.41 33.99 -8.04
CA MET A 3 -39.61 32.78 -7.91
C MET A 3 -38.69 32.95 -6.69
N ILE A 4 -38.86 32.11 -5.67
CA ILE A 4 -37.99 32.10 -4.49
C ILE A 4 -36.85 31.10 -4.76
N LEU A 5 -35.66 31.64 -5.01
CA LEU A 5 -34.40 30.90 -4.90
C LEU A 5 -34.18 30.56 -3.42
N LEU A 6 -34.17 29.27 -3.07
CA LEU A 6 -33.58 28.82 -1.81
C LEU A 6 -32.08 28.68 -2.03
N ALA A 7 -31.33 29.66 -1.53
CA ALA A 7 -29.89 29.54 -1.32
C ALA A 7 -29.67 28.67 -0.07
N SER A 8 -29.15 27.46 -0.26
CA SER A 8 -28.64 26.63 0.83
C SER A 8 -27.33 27.23 1.32
N THR A 9 -27.40 28.01 2.39
CA THR A 9 -26.23 28.47 3.15
C THR A 9 -25.60 27.27 3.86
N LEU A 10 -24.47 26.79 3.34
CA LEU A 10 -23.54 25.96 4.12
C LEU A 10 -23.03 26.82 5.29
N LEU A 11 -23.58 26.55 6.48
CA LEU A 11 -23.00 26.98 7.74
C LEU A 11 -21.68 26.22 7.91
N LEU A 12 -20.56 26.86 7.58
CA LEU A 12 -19.23 26.49 8.03
C LEU A 12 -19.19 26.62 9.56
N GLY A 13 -19.61 25.56 10.26
CA GLY A 13 -19.34 25.41 11.68
C GLY A 13 -17.83 25.37 11.88
N ALA A 14 -17.34 26.05 12.92
CA ALA A 14 -15.94 25.95 13.32
C ALA A 14 -15.59 24.48 13.52
N GLU A 15 -14.60 23.97 12.77
CA GLU A 15 -14.17 22.59 12.89
C GLU A 15 -13.64 22.32 14.30
N SER A 16 -14.25 21.37 15.00
CA SER A 16 -13.91 21.01 16.38
C SER A 16 -12.48 20.50 16.48
N GLY A 17 -11.78 20.75 17.59
CA GLY A 17 -10.42 20.24 17.84
C GLY A 17 -10.31 18.70 17.82
N PRO A 18 -9.11 18.13 18.03
CA PRO A 18 -8.91 16.68 18.02
C PRO A 18 -9.77 15.99 19.08
N ASP A 19 -10.63 15.06 18.66
CA ASP A 19 -11.33 14.16 19.58
C ASP A 19 -10.60 12.80 19.61
N PRO A 20 -9.94 12.44 20.73
CA PRO A 20 -9.17 11.20 20.81
C PRO A 20 -10.04 9.93 20.73
N ASN A 21 -11.36 10.06 20.88
CA ASN A 21 -12.32 8.96 20.73
C ASN A 21 -12.91 8.88 19.33
N ALA A 22 -12.84 9.95 18.53
CA ALA A 22 -13.34 9.94 17.17
C ALA A 22 -12.48 9.05 16.25
N LEU A 23 -13.12 8.56 15.19
CA LEU A 23 -12.45 8.05 14.02
C LEU A 23 -12.38 9.20 13.01
N VAL A 24 -11.18 9.60 12.63
CA VAL A 24 -11.00 10.60 11.58
C VAL A 24 -11.30 9.95 10.24
N TYR A 25 -12.25 10.51 9.53
CA TYR A 25 -12.60 10.15 8.17
C TYR A 25 -12.00 11.20 7.24
N PHE A 26 -11.00 10.80 6.47
CA PHE A 26 -10.30 11.67 5.55
C PHE A 26 -10.78 11.46 4.12
N ASP A 27 -11.39 12.48 3.52
CA ASP A 27 -11.81 12.42 2.13
C ASP A 27 -10.62 12.73 1.19
N MET A 28 -9.96 11.68 0.73
CA MET A 28 -8.80 11.78 -0.16
C MET A 28 -9.22 12.30 -1.53
N GLN A 29 -10.42 11.99 -2.01
CA GLN A 29 -10.88 12.46 -3.32
C GLN A 29 -11.11 13.97 -3.32
N VAL A 30 -11.73 14.52 -2.27
CA VAL A 30 -11.85 15.97 -2.09
C VAL A 30 -10.47 16.61 -1.95
N CYS A 31 -9.58 16.02 -1.14
CA CYS A 31 -8.21 16.52 -1.01
C CYS A 31 -7.49 16.59 -2.37
N LEU A 32 -7.58 15.55 -3.19
CA LEU A 32 -6.95 15.51 -4.51
C LEU A 32 -7.60 16.49 -5.48
N ALA A 33 -8.90 16.72 -5.40
CA ALA A 33 -9.60 17.71 -6.24
C ALA A 33 -9.17 19.16 -5.93
N ASP A 34 -8.80 19.44 -4.68
CA ASP A 34 -8.34 20.76 -4.23
C ASP A 34 -6.84 20.99 -4.47
N LEU A 35 -6.06 19.93 -4.71
CA LEU A 35 -4.65 20.03 -5.06
C LEU A 35 -4.47 20.44 -6.54
N PRO A 36 -3.33 21.10 -6.89
CA PRO A 36 -2.94 21.30 -8.28
C PRO A 36 -2.97 19.99 -9.06
N LYS A 37 -3.46 20.03 -10.31
CA LYS A 37 -3.53 18.88 -11.22
C LYS A 37 -2.13 18.42 -11.67
N ASP A 38 -1.43 17.78 -10.74
CA ASP A 38 -0.08 17.27 -10.88
C ASP A 38 -0.06 15.85 -10.32
N THR A 39 0.22 14.88 -11.20
CA THR A 39 0.19 13.46 -10.86
C THR A 39 1.27 13.09 -9.83
N VAL A 40 2.40 13.80 -9.80
CA VAL A 40 3.46 13.61 -8.81
C VAL A 40 3.01 14.07 -7.44
N LEU A 41 2.40 15.26 -7.36
CA LEU A 41 1.85 15.76 -6.10
C LEU A 41 0.72 14.87 -5.59
N HIS A 42 -0.15 14.37 -6.47
CA HIS A 42 -1.22 13.45 -6.07
C HIS A 42 -0.68 12.12 -5.55
N TYR A 43 0.32 11.54 -6.24
CA TYR A 43 1.00 10.33 -5.78
C TYR A 43 1.66 10.54 -4.40
N ASP A 44 2.41 11.64 -4.25
CA ASP A 44 3.09 11.98 -3.00
C ASP A 44 2.08 12.21 -1.87
N ALA A 45 0.94 12.86 -2.14
CA ALA A 45 -0.13 13.06 -1.17
C ALA A 45 -0.76 11.74 -0.72
N VAL A 46 -1.12 10.84 -1.64
CA VAL A 46 -1.70 9.52 -1.28
C VAL A 46 -0.69 8.71 -0.47
N LYS A 47 0.58 8.67 -0.90
CA LYS A 47 1.65 7.96 -0.18
C LYS A 47 1.83 8.53 1.22
N PHE A 48 1.81 9.85 1.38
CA PHE A 48 1.93 10.50 2.67
C PHE A 48 0.74 10.18 3.59
N VAL A 49 -0.49 10.30 3.09
CA VAL A 49 -1.71 10.04 3.88
C VAL A 49 -1.81 8.57 4.27
N ALA A 50 -1.56 7.62 3.37
CA ALA A 50 -1.51 6.19 3.69
C ALA A 50 -0.42 5.87 4.73
N SER A 51 0.74 6.54 4.64
CA SER A 51 1.81 6.37 5.62
C SER A 51 1.44 6.94 7.00
N LEU A 52 0.84 8.13 7.03
CA LEU A 52 0.30 8.72 8.26
C LEU A 52 -0.76 7.80 8.87
N GLN A 53 -1.66 7.28 8.06
CA GLN A 53 -2.69 6.33 8.46
C GLN A 53 -2.07 5.10 9.13
N GLY A 54 -1.05 4.49 8.52
CA GLY A 54 -0.33 3.38 9.13
C GLY A 54 0.28 3.74 10.49
N VAL A 55 0.96 4.88 10.59
CA VAL A 55 1.58 5.35 11.84
C VAL A 55 0.55 5.56 12.95
N VAL A 56 -0.55 6.27 12.69
CA VAL A 56 -1.53 6.60 13.73
C VAL A 56 -2.43 5.42 14.10
N ASN A 57 -2.58 4.45 13.20
CA ASN A 57 -3.42 3.28 13.42
C ASN A 57 -2.71 2.11 14.11
N GLY A 58 -1.40 2.18 14.38
CA GLY A 58 -0.63 1.04 14.89
C GLY A 58 -1.25 0.32 16.10
N GLU A 59 -1.78 1.08 17.07
CA GLU A 59 -2.33 0.52 18.32
C GLU A 59 -3.86 0.45 18.37
N ARG A 60 -4.56 1.23 17.53
CA ARG A 60 -6.03 1.33 17.47
C ARG A 60 -6.45 2.07 16.20
N PRO A 61 -7.65 1.87 15.65
CA PRO A 61 -8.08 2.61 14.47
C PRO A 61 -8.32 4.07 14.85
N ARG A 62 -7.71 5.02 14.13
CA ARG A 62 -7.81 6.47 14.35
C ARG A 62 -8.06 7.26 13.07
N LEU A 63 -7.54 6.78 11.94
CA LEU A 63 -7.70 7.40 10.63
C LEU A 63 -8.19 6.37 9.62
N ILE A 64 -9.26 6.70 8.90
CA ILE A 64 -9.67 6.04 7.67
C ILE A 64 -9.67 7.04 6.52
N MET A 65 -9.46 6.53 5.32
CA MET A 65 -9.37 7.26 4.07
C MET A 65 -10.52 6.84 3.16
N ARG A 66 -11.24 7.81 2.63
CA ARG A 66 -12.21 7.64 1.55
C ARG A 66 -11.52 7.94 0.23
N PHE A 67 -11.33 6.92 -0.60
CA PHE A 67 -10.49 6.97 -1.79
C PHE A 67 -10.99 6.06 -2.91
N LEU A 68 -11.41 4.83 -2.59
CA LEU A 68 -11.63 3.78 -3.58
C LEU A 68 -13.09 3.68 -4.04
N GLU A 69 -13.30 3.91 -5.34
CA GLU A 69 -14.58 3.64 -6.01
C GLU A 69 -14.67 2.16 -6.42
N GLY A 70 -15.89 1.63 -6.45
CA GLY A 70 -16.20 0.25 -6.81
C GLY A 70 -17.62 0.07 -7.33
N SER A 71 -18.14 -1.15 -7.22
CA SER A 71 -19.48 -1.50 -7.69
C SER A 71 -20.19 -2.34 -6.63
N GLY A 72 -21.46 -2.03 -6.41
CA GLY A 72 -22.41 -2.89 -5.70
C GLY A 72 -23.40 -3.53 -6.68
N GLN A 73 -24.36 -4.31 -6.17
CA GLN A 73 -25.43 -4.89 -6.99
C GLN A 73 -26.25 -3.85 -7.77
N ASP A 74 -26.50 -2.69 -7.17
CA ASP A 74 -27.37 -1.65 -7.72
C ASP A 74 -26.61 -0.55 -8.50
N GLY A 75 -25.30 -0.68 -8.67
CA GLY A 75 -24.48 0.26 -9.43
C GLY A 75 -23.20 0.71 -8.72
N PRO A 76 -22.59 1.82 -9.17
CA PRO A 76 -21.35 2.34 -8.59
C PRO A 76 -21.53 2.75 -7.12
N ILE A 77 -20.54 2.42 -6.30
CA ILE A 77 -20.47 2.79 -4.89
C ILE A 77 -19.04 3.23 -4.54
N ASN A 78 -18.89 3.92 -3.41
CA ASN A 78 -17.59 4.04 -2.77
C ASN A 78 -17.39 2.88 -1.78
N LEU A 79 -16.29 2.14 -1.94
CA LEU A 79 -16.02 0.95 -1.16
C LEU A 79 -15.64 1.28 0.30
N ASP A 80 -15.02 2.44 0.54
CA ASP A 80 -14.66 2.86 1.89
C ASP A 80 -15.89 3.21 2.72
N ASP A 81 -16.87 3.89 2.10
CA ASP A 81 -18.17 4.17 2.70
C ASP A 81 -18.93 2.88 3.01
N TYR A 82 -18.96 1.93 2.07
CA TYR A 82 -19.58 0.63 2.25
C TYR A 82 -19.04 -0.11 3.50
N TRP A 83 -17.72 -0.25 3.59
CA TRP A 83 -17.09 -0.97 4.70
C TRP A 83 -17.26 -0.24 6.03
N LEU A 84 -17.16 1.09 6.03
CA LEU A 84 -17.39 1.88 7.24
C LEU A 84 -18.83 1.70 7.74
N GLU A 85 -19.83 1.82 6.86
CA GLU A 85 -21.24 1.65 7.22
C GLU A 85 -21.50 0.25 7.80
N LEU A 86 -20.92 -0.79 7.18
CA LEU A 86 -21.03 -2.15 7.68
C LEU A 86 -20.44 -2.29 9.10
N LEU A 87 -19.26 -1.72 9.34
CA LEU A 87 -18.59 -1.77 10.63
C LEU A 87 -19.28 -0.89 11.69
N GLN A 88 -19.95 0.19 11.29
CA GLN A 88 -20.78 1.04 12.15
C GLN A 88 -22.10 0.38 12.57
N ARG A 89 -22.53 -0.71 11.93
CA ARG A 89 -23.65 -1.53 12.45
C ARG A 89 -23.27 -2.34 13.69
N GLY A 90 -21.97 -2.48 13.96
CA GLY A 90 -21.44 -3.32 15.03
C GLY A 90 -20.30 -2.65 15.80
N TRP A 91 -19.06 -3.04 15.47
CA TRP A 91 -17.86 -2.68 16.21
C TRP A 91 -17.65 -1.16 16.36
N LEU A 92 -17.97 -0.36 15.33
CA LEU A 92 -17.76 1.09 15.32
C LEU A 92 -19.04 1.90 15.58
N LYS A 93 -20.13 1.27 16.04
CA LYS A 93 -21.46 1.91 16.15
C LYS A 93 -21.50 3.18 17.00
N ASP A 94 -20.76 3.20 18.11
CA ASP A 94 -20.76 4.31 19.06
C ASP A 94 -19.59 5.26 18.83
N ARG A 95 -18.82 5.06 17.74
CA ARG A 95 -17.61 5.83 17.49
C ARG A 95 -17.94 7.08 16.66
N PRO A 96 -17.70 8.28 17.21
CA PRO A 96 -17.92 9.52 16.47
C PRO A 96 -17.03 9.58 15.22
N ILE A 97 -17.55 10.16 14.14
CA ILE A 97 -16.79 10.41 12.92
C ILE A 97 -16.41 11.88 12.87
N GLN A 98 -15.10 12.15 12.83
CA GLN A 98 -14.55 13.48 12.61
C GLN A 98 -14.07 13.59 11.17
N ARG A 99 -14.73 14.41 10.35
CA ARG A 99 -14.39 14.54 8.92
C ARG A 99 -13.25 15.53 8.71
N ALA A 100 -12.37 15.21 7.76
CA ALA A 100 -11.30 16.08 7.29
C ALA A 100 -11.08 15.85 5.77
N SER A 101 -10.60 16.86 5.06
CA SER A 101 -10.34 16.75 3.61
C SER A 101 -9.13 17.55 3.13
N SER A 102 -8.33 18.12 4.03
CA SER A 102 -7.08 18.80 3.70
C SER A 102 -5.90 18.20 4.47
N LEU A 103 -4.71 18.24 3.84
CA LEU A 103 -3.47 17.76 4.47
C LEU A 103 -3.14 18.55 5.74
N GLU A 104 -3.37 19.86 5.71
CA GLU A 104 -3.17 20.76 6.84
C GLU A 104 -4.00 20.34 8.05
N ARG A 105 -5.25 19.90 7.80
CA ARG A 105 -6.12 19.41 8.85
C ARG A 105 -5.63 18.12 9.48
N LEU A 106 -5.02 17.22 8.71
CA LEU A 106 -4.40 16.02 9.26
C LEU A 106 -3.22 16.35 10.19
N PHE A 107 -2.45 17.40 9.90
CA PHE A 107 -1.35 17.84 10.78
C PHE A 107 -1.87 18.36 12.13
N GLU A 108 -3.01 19.05 12.12
CA GLU A 108 -3.66 19.52 13.35
C GLU A 108 -4.26 18.39 14.18
N LEU A 109 -4.82 17.37 13.52
CA LEU A 109 -5.48 16.24 14.17
C LEU A 109 -4.48 15.18 14.70
N PHE A 110 -3.29 15.10 14.10
CA PHE A 110 -2.25 14.12 14.45
C PHE A 110 -0.86 14.77 14.63
N PRO A 111 -0.70 15.80 15.48
CA PRO A 111 0.58 16.47 15.67
C PRO A 111 1.68 15.53 16.19
N GLU A 112 1.32 14.49 16.92
CA GLU A 112 2.24 13.47 17.42
C GLU A 112 2.88 12.62 16.32
N ALA A 113 2.18 12.44 15.19
CA ALA A 113 2.71 11.70 14.05
C ALA A 113 3.67 12.56 13.19
N MET A 114 3.71 13.88 13.43
CA MET A 114 4.62 14.82 12.77
C MET A 114 6.01 14.85 13.43
N SER A 115 6.46 13.72 13.98
CA SER A 115 7.71 13.60 14.75
C SER A 115 8.98 13.69 13.89
N GLY A 116 8.85 13.45 12.58
CA GLY A 116 9.94 13.55 11.63
C GLY A 116 9.56 13.12 10.22
N ALA A 117 10.43 13.46 9.28
CA ALA A 117 10.34 13.01 7.89
C ALA A 117 11.58 12.20 7.49
N VAL A 118 11.38 11.25 6.59
CA VAL A 118 12.45 10.60 5.82
C VAL A 118 12.37 11.11 4.38
N LEU A 119 13.43 11.78 3.92
CA LEU A 119 13.53 12.21 2.53
C LEU A 119 13.99 11.03 1.68
N TRP A 120 13.27 10.79 0.60
CA TRP A 120 13.63 9.80 -0.40
C TRP A 120 14.03 10.46 -1.71
N ASP A 121 14.90 9.76 -2.45
CA ASP A 121 15.58 10.24 -3.64
C ASP A 121 14.77 9.90 -4.90
N PRO A 122 14.25 10.88 -5.66
CA PRO A 122 13.57 10.59 -6.92
C PRO A 122 14.51 9.95 -7.95
N GLU A 123 15.83 10.17 -7.89
CA GLU A 123 16.80 9.56 -8.82
C GLU A 123 17.04 8.07 -8.52
N VAL A 124 16.65 7.59 -7.33
CA VAL A 124 16.68 6.17 -6.96
C VAL A 124 15.30 5.78 -6.41
N PRO A 125 14.31 5.46 -7.28
CA PRO A 125 12.92 5.24 -6.89
C PRO A 125 12.71 4.23 -5.74
N ALA A 126 13.56 3.21 -5.67
CA ALA A 126 13.59 2.22 -4.59
C ALA A 126 13.70 2.83 -3.18
N THR A 127 14.28 4.02 -3.05
CA THR A 127 14.37 4.73 -1.77
C THR A 127 13.00 5.14 -1.23
N ALA A 128 11.95 5.22 -2.07
CA ALA A 128 10.58 5.45 -1.62
C ALA A 128 10.00 4.27 -0.83
N ASN A 129 10.45 3.03 -1.11
CA ASN A 129 10.11 1.83 -0.35
C ASN A 129 10.97 1.71 0.91
N VAL A 130 12.26 2.04 0.81
CA VAL A 130 13.11 2.17 2.00
C VAL A 130 12.53 3.18 2.99
N ALA A 131 12.04 4.33 2.51
CA ALA A 131 11.35 5.33 3.32
C ALA A 131 10.05 4.80 3.95
N ALA A 132 9.29 3.94 3.26
CA ALA A 132 8.10 3.29 3.85
C ALA A 132 8.50 2.31 4.99
N THR A 133 9.59 1.56 4.82
CA THR A 133 10.16 0.72 5.89
C THR A 133 10.57 1.56 7.10
N VAL A 134 11.28 2.66 6.87
CA VAL A 134 11.67 3.62 7.91
C VAL A 134 10.43 4.20 8.60
N CYS A 135 9.38 4.50 7.85
CA CYS A 135 8.13 5.04 8.38
C CYS A 135 7.46 4.07 9.35
N GLY A 136 7.34 2.79 8.99
CA GLY A 136 6.77 1.79 9.90
C GLY A 136 7.61 1.60 11.17
N VAL A 137 8.94 1.61 11.05
CA VAL A 137 9.82 1.34 12.19
C VAL A 137 9.99 2.56 13.11
N GLU A 138 10.25 3.73 12.55
CA GLU A 138 10.66 4.94 13.28
C GLU A 138 9.53 5.97 13.42
N GLY A 139 8.42 5.79 12.69
CA GLY A 139 7.29 6.73 12.68
C GLY A 139 7.54 8.00 11.86
N TRP A 140 8.61 8.05 11.05
CA TRP A 140 8.95 9.22 10.25
C TRP A 140 8.29 9.16 8.87
N LEU A 141 7.57 10.21 8.49
CA LEU A 141 6.75 10.19 7.28
C LEU A 141 7.60 10.32 6.00
N PRO A 142 7.30 9.56 4.94
CA PRO A 142 8.05 9.60 3.69
C PRO A 142 7.72 10.85 2.89
N VAL A 143 8.74 11.58 2.45
CA VAL A 143 8.59 12.80 1.64
C VAL A 143 9.58 12.79 0.48
N ARG A 144 9.11 13.05 -0.74
CA ARG A 144 9.98 13.12 -1.93
C ARG A 144 10.82 14.39 -1.86
N ALA A 145 12.13 14.26 -1.96
CA ALA A 145 13.02 15.42 -1.99
C ALA A 145 12.68 16.37 -3.15
N GLY A 146 12.60 17.68 -2.86
CA GLY A 146 12.34 18.72 -3.85
C GLY A 146 10.93 18.75 -4.46
N SER A 147 9.97 17.99 -3.91
CA SER A 147 8.57 17.98 -4.38
C SER A 147 7.75 19.16 -3.83
N ALA A 148 6.60 19.43 -4.46
CA ALA A 148 5.62 20.38 -3.92
C ALA A 148 5.10 19.95 -2.52
N LEU A 149 5.06 18.64 -2.24
CA LEU A 149 4.73 18.15 -0.90
C LEU A 149 5.85 18.48 0.11
N TYR A 150 7.12 18.35 -0.27
CA TYR A 150 8.26 18.76 0.57
C TYR A 150 8.15 20.24 0.99
N ASP A 151 7.85 21.12 0.05
CA ASP A 151 7.66 22.55 0.37
C ASP A 151 6.49 22.76 1.33
N ARG A 152 5.39 22.02 1.17
CA ARG A 152 4.22 22.09 2.06
C ARG A 152 4.52 21.56 3.46
N VAL A 153 5.24 20.46 3.62
CA VAL A 153 5.33 19.76 4.93
C VAL A 153 6.65 19.94 5.66
N VAL A 154 7.75 20.16 4.93
CA VAL A 154 9.11 20.28 5.49
C VAL A 154 9.61 21.73 5.44
N ALA A 155 9.58 22.38 4.27
CA ALA A 155 10.20 23.70 4.12
C ALA A 155 9.31 24.84 4.64
N GLY A 156 8.03 24.78 4.32
CA GLY A 156 7.02 25.80 4.62
C GLY A 156 6.19 25.49 5.86
N GLY A 157 5.27 24.51 5.75
CA GLY A 157 4.12 24.28 6.64
C GLY A 157 4.45 23.81 8.06
N PRO A 158 4.04 22.62 8.53
CA PRO A 158 4.32 22.15 9.90
C PRO A 158 5.83 22.00 10.22
N LYS A 159 6.72 22.18 9.23
CA LYS A 159 8.18 22.12 9.34
C LYS A 159 8.64 20.81 9.98
N LEU A 160 8.18 19.69 9.42
CA LEU A 160 8.60 18.37 9.88
C LEU A 160 10.13 18.28 9.85
N PRO A 161 10.78 17.91 10.96
CA PRO A 161 12.23 17.78 10.98
C PRO A 161 12.65 16.59 10.11
N VAL A 162 13.57 16.81 9.18
CA VAL A 162 14.20 15.72 8.42
C VAL A 162 15.08 14.91 9.38
N LYS A 163 14.68 13.67 9.65
CA LYS A 163 15.39 12.74 10.56
C LYS A 163 16.32 11.80 9.82
N LEU A 164 16.02 11.53 8.55
CA LEU A 164 16.84 10.73 7.66
C LEU A 164 16.74 11.29 6.25
N ASP A 165 17.89 11.47 5.60
CA ASP A 165 17.98 11.88 4.22
C ASP A 165 18.65 10.76 3.40
N LEU A 166 17.93 10.24 2.42
CA LEU A 166 18.41 9.18 1.52
C LEU A 166 18.96 9.73 0.18
N VAL A 167 18.86 11.04 -0.06
CA VAL A 167 19.23 11.68 -1.32
C VAL A 167 20.72 11.52 -1.60
N GLY A 168 21.05 11.02 -2.79
CA GLY A 168 22.42 10.82 -3.27
C GLY A 168 23.22 9.75 -2.51
N ARG A 169 22.58 8.98 -1.63
CA ARG A 169 23.24 8.00 -0.75
C ARG A 169 23.66 6.73 -1.49
N PHE A 170 22.89 6.31 -2.48
CA PHE A 170 23.09 5.03 -3.18
C PHE A 170 23.54 5.28 -4.62
N LYS A 171 24.68 4.68 -4.98
CA LYS A 171 25.34 4.87 -6.28
C LYS A 171 25.78 3.56 -6.93
N GLY A 172 25.28 2.42 -6.42
CA GLY A 172 25.66 1.09 -6.89
C GLY A 172 27.10 0.71 -6.54
N LEU A 173 27.64 1.20 -5.43
CA LEU A 173 29.03 0.92 -5.04
C LEU A 173 29.21 -0.46 -4.39
N GLU A 174 28.15 -1.04 -3.81
CA GLU A 174 28.20 -2.36 -3.18
C GLU A 174 27.88 -3.47 -4.20
N THR A 175 26.82 -3.29 -4.99
CA THR A 175 26.32 -4.35 -5.89
C THR A 175 26.42 -4.01 -7.38
N GLY A 176 26.78 -2.78 -7.74
CA GLY A 176 26.59 -2.25 -9.10
C GLY A 176 25.18 -1.71 -9.37
N SER A 177 24.27 -1.79 -8.40
CA SER A 177 22.88 -1.32 -8.50
C SER A 177 22.56 -0.39 -7.33
N ALA A 178 22.19 0.87 -7.63
CA ALA A 178 21.78 1.81 -6.59
C ALA A 178 20.49 1.34 -5.88
N LYS A 179 19.59 0.69 -6.63
CA LYS A 179 18.38 0.05 -6.12
C LYS A 179 18.68 -1.06 -5.12
N CYS A 180 19.52 -2.02 -5.49
CA CYS A 180 19.87 -3.14 -4.62
C CYS A 180 20.64 -2.66 -3.38
N ASP A 181 21.58 -1.71 -3.54
CA ASP A 181 22.31 -1.10 -2.43
C ASP A 181 21.37 -0.45 -1.41
N ALA A 182 20.30 0.21 -1.87
CA ALA A 182 19.30 0.83 -1.00
C ALA A 182 18.57 -0.21 -0.14
N TYR A 183 18.14 -1.32 -0.74
CA TYR A 183 17.47 -2.41 -0.02
C TYR A 183 18.41 -3.17 0.90
N LEU A 184 19.66 -3.44 0.50
CA LEU A 184 20.65 -4.08 1.37
C LEU A 184 21.05 -3.19 2.54
N TRP A 185 21.12 -1.88 2.34
CA TRP A 185 21.27 -0.93 3.44
C TRP A 185 20.10 -1.03 4.42
N ALA A 186 18.86 -0.93 3.94
CA ALA A 186 17.67 -1.02 4.78
C ALA A 186 17.60 -2.36 5.52
N LYS A 187 17.97 -3.46 4.84
CA LYS A 187 18.08 -4.81 5.42
C LYS A 187 19.02 -4.79 6.62
N ARG A 188 20.23 -4.25 6.49
CA ARG A 188 21.21 -4.18 7.59
C ARG A 188 20.73 -3.30 8.74
N GLU A 189 20.05 -2.19 8.44
CA GLU A 189 19.65 -1.22 9.46
C GLU A 189 18.37 -1.59 10.21
N TYR A 190 17.46 -2.33 9.57
CA TYR A 190 16.14 -2.58 10.11
C TYR A 190 15.82 -4.07 10.21
N LEU A 191 15.95 -4.82 9.11
CA LEU A 191 15.56 -6.23 9.09
C LEU A 191 16.50 -7.12 9.90
N ASP A 192 17.82 -7.01 9.70
CA ASP A 192 18.84 -7.81 10.41
C ASP A 192 18.90 -7.46 11.90
N LYS A 193 18.52 -6.22 12.27
CA LYS A 193 18.44 -5.76 13.67
C LYS A 193 17.12 -6.13 14.36
N GLY A 194 16.23 -6.85 13.67
CA GLY A 194 14.94 -7.29 14.23
C GLY A 194 13.95 -6.15 14.49
N LYS A 195 14.09 -5.02 13.79
CA LYS A 195 13.21 -3.85 13.96
C LYS A 195 11.92 -3.95 13.14
N CYS A 196 11.92 -4.73 12.06
CA CYS A 196 10.75 -5.00 11.24
C CYS A 196 9.90 -6.14 11.82
N HIS A 197 8.66 -6.28 11.35
CA HIS A 197 7.82 -7.42 11.67
C HIS A 197 8.53 -8.75 11.36
N PRO A 198 8.48 -9.76 12.24
CA PRO A 198 9.23 -11.01 12.05
C PRO A 198 8.62 -11.93 10.97
N ALA A 199 7.42 -11.65 10.46
CA ALA A 199 6.73 -12.50 9.49
C ALA A 199 5.87 -11.74 8.46
N LEU A 200 6.16 -10.47 8.19
CA LEU A 200 5.40 -9.65 7.23
C LEU A 200 6.34 -8.79 6.38
N MET A 201 6.18 -8.84 5.07
CA MET A 201 6.90 -8.02 4.10
C MET A 201 5.93 -7.44 3.06
N ALA A 202 6.41 -6.46 2.30
CA ALA A 202 5.61 -5.69 1.34
C ALA A 202 6.35 -5.58 -0.01
N TYR A 203 5.88 -6.31 -1.01
CA TYR A 203 6.34 -6.22 -2.40
C TYR A 203 5.43 -5.28 -3.19
N TYR A 204 5.67 -3.98 -3.07
CA TYR A 204 4.92 -2.96 -3.79
C TYR A 204 5.83 -2.19 -4.72
N ILE A 205 5.29 -1.80 -5.88
CA ILE A 205 6.03 -1.00 -6.84
C ILE A 205 6.60 0.25 -6.16
N ASP A 206 7.88 0.53 -6.40
CA ASP A 206 8.52 1.73 -5.91
C ASP A 206 8.05 2.99 -6.67
N ALA A 207 8.70 4.13 -6.48
CA ALA A 207 8.27 5.39 -7.11
C ALA A 207 8.54 5.46 -8.63
N TYR A 208 8.82 4.34 -9.30
CA TYR A 208 9.00 4.28 -10.75
C TYR A 208 7.76 4.81 -11.49
N THR A 209 7.99 5.45 -12.64
CA THR A 209 6.93 6.10 -13.42
C THR A 209 5.94 5.07 -13.98
N GLN A 210 4.64 5.38 -13.92
CA GLN A 210 3.58 4.54 -14.49
C GLN A 210 3.40 4.74 -16.00
N GLU A 211 4.15 5.68 -16.60
CA GLU A 211 4.28 5.79 -18.05
C GLU A 211 5.75 5.68 -18.47
N PRO A 212 6.32 4.46 -18.47
CA PRO A 212 7.72 4.24 -18.86
C PRO A 212 7.99 4.79 -20.26
N GLY A 213 9.13 5.46 -20.44
CA GLY A 213 9.54 6.07 -21.71
C GLY A 213 9.03 7.50 -21.95
N LYS A 214 8.16 8.05 -21.09
CA LYS A 214 7.84 9.48 -21.10
C LYS A 214 8.78 10.26 -20.18
N PRO A 215 9.24 11.48 -20.55
CA PRO A 215 10.06 12.30 -19.67
C PRO A 215 9.32 12.66 -18.37
N GLY A 216 10.02 12.58 -17.23
CA GLY A 216 9.46 12.91 -15.91
C GLY A 216 8.68 11.76 -15.27
N PHE A 217 8.08 12.04 -14.12
CA PHE A 217 7.26 11.09 -13.36
C PHE A 217 5.79 11.27 -13.69
N HIS A 218 5.11 10.17 -14.04
CA HIS A 218 3.69 10.15 -14.37
C HIS A 218 3.00 9.08 -13.52
N TYR A 219 1.99 9.47 -12.74
CA TYR A 219 1.22 8.57 -11.88
C TYR A 219 -0.27 8.75 -12.15
N ASN A 220 -0.75 8.14 -13.24
CA ASN A 220 -2.11 8.36 -13.73
C ASN A 220 -3.14 7.42 -13.11
N ASP A 221 -2.70 6.33 -12.48
CA ASP A 221 -3.57 5.33 -11.87
C ASP A 221 -3.19 5.13 -10.41
N LEU A 222 -3.76 5.99 -9.56
CA LEU A 222 -3.46 5.99 -8.12
C LEU A 222 -4.08 4.81 -7.38
N HIS A 223 -5.17 4.22 -7.89
CA HIS A 223 -5.77 3.02 -7.31
C HIS A 223 -4.85 1.81 -7.53
N ASN A 224 -4.35 1.64 -8.75
CA ASN A 224 -3.42 0.56 -9.08
C ASN A 224 -1.96 0.85 -8.69
N ALA A 225 -1.64 2.06 -8.21
CA ALA A 225 -0.36 2.36 -7.58
C ALA A 225 -0.18 1.63 -6.24
N THR A 226 -1.24 1.04 -5.67
CA THR A 226 -1.23 0.27 -4.41
C THR A 226 -0.75 1.05 -3.18
N LEU A 227 -0.64 2.38 -3.27
CA LEU A 227 -0.18 3.23 -2.18
C LEU A 227 -1.07 3.14 -0.94
N ALA A 228 -2.38 2.97 -1.12
CA ALA A 228 -3.33 2.85 -0.02
C ALA A 228 -3.03 1.63 0.86
N ASN A 229 -2.59 0.52 0.26
CA ASN A 229 -2.27 -0.72 0.95
C ASN A 229 -1.12 -0.53 1.95
N HIS A 230 -0.24 0.46 1.73
CA HIS A 230 0.91 0.71 2.57
C HIS A 230 0.54 1.00 4.02
N ASP A 231 -0.69 1.47 4.28
CA ASP A 231 -1.17 1.76 5.63
C ASP A 231 -0.99 0.57 6.57
N TYR A 232 -1.44 -0.63 6.16
CA TYR A 232 -1.36 -1.85 6.96
C TYR A 232 0.08 -2.30 7.20
N TYR A 233 0.90 -2.28 6.15
CA TYR A 233 2.29 -2.70 6.21
C TYR A 233 3.14 -1.74 7.05
N ILE A 234 2.86 -0.43 7.01
CA ILE A 234 3.49 0.58 7.87
C ILE A 234 3.04 0.38 9.32
N ALA A 235 1.74 0.23 9.58
CA ALA A 235 1.21 -0.01 10.93
C ALA A 235 1.86 -1.24 11.60
N ASN A 236 2.21 -2.25 10.81
CA ASN A 236 2.82 -3.48 11.27
C ASN A 236 4.35 -3.51 11.14
N ARG A 237 5.00 -2.43 10.69
CA ARG A 237 6.47 -2.34 10.53
C ARG A 237 7.05 -3.37 9.55
N ALA A 238 6.33 -3.65 8.46
CA ALA A 238 6.80 -4.56 7.41
C ALA A 238 8.04 -4.00 6.67
N PHE A 239 8.83 -4.90 6.09
CA PHE A 239 9.92 -4.52 5.20
C PHE A 239 9.41 -4.37 3.77
N PHE A 240 9.58 -3.19 3.17
CA PHE A 240 9.14 -2.87 1.81
C PHE A 240 10.26 -3.10 0.78
N PHE A 241 9.93 -3.68 -0.36
CA PHE A 241 10.84 -3.86 -1.48
C PHE A 241 10.12 -3.91 -2.83
N ASP A 242 10.90 -3.78 -3.90
CA ASP A 242 10.47 -3.95 -5.28
C ASP A 242 11.65 -4.53 -6.09
N LEU A 243 11.64 -5.84 -6.35
CA LEU A 243 12.79 -6.55 -6.93
C LEU A 243 12.31 -7.60 -7.94
N GLY A 244 12.96 -7.66 -9.10
CA GLY A 244 12.74 -8.69 -10.11
C GLY A 244 13.25 -10.09 -9.68
N VAL A 245 12.66 -11.13 -10.26
CA VAL A 245 12.93 -12.53 -9.90
C VAL A 245 13.88 -13.25 -10.84
N TRP A 246 14.13 -12.68 -12.03
CA TRP A 246 14.89 -13.33 -13.08
C TRP A 246 16.40 -13.02 -12.99
N PRO A 247 17.28 -14.02 -13.18
CA PRO A 247 18.73 -13.81 -13.14
C PRO A 247 19.33 -13.36 -14.48
N ASP A 248 18.59 -13.41 -15.57
CA ASP A 248 19.07 -13.29 -16.96
C ASP A 248 18.60 -12.01 -17.68
N GLU A 249 18.05 -11.06 -16.93
CA GLU A 249 17.67 -9.74 -17.43
C GLU A 249 17.88 -8.64 -16.38
N THR A 250 17.86 -7.40 -16.86
CA THR A 250 17.85 -6.20 -16.01
C THR A 250 16.48 -5.54 -16.12
N PRO A 251 15.98 -4.91 -15.04
CA PRO A 251 14.68 -4.27 -15.05
C PRO A 251 14.77 -2.84 -15.61
N VAL A 252 13.63 -2.30 -16.00
CA VAL A 252 13.51 -0.98 -16.65
C VAL A 252 13.82 0.21 -15.73
N ASP A 253 13.79 0.02 -14.42
CA ASP A 253 14.03 1.04 -13.40
C ASP A 253 15.50 1.10 -12.93
N ASP A 254 16.29 0.08 -13.25
CA ASP A 254 17.74 0.06 -13.04
C ASP A 254 18.42 -0.77 -14.15
N PRO A 255 18.40 -0.29 -15.41
CA PRO A 255 18.77 -1.10 -16.58
C PRO A 255 20.26 -1.43 -16.66
N ASN A 256 21.09 -0.73 -15.90
CA ASN A 256 22.55 -0.89 -15.89
C ASN A 256 23.04 -1.81 -14.76
N GLN A 257 22.14 -2.36 -13.93
CA GLN A 257 22.55 -3.29 -12.88
C GLN A 257 23.20 -4.56 -13.44
N PRO A 258 24.08 -5.23 -12.68
CA PRO A 258 24.53 -6.56 -13.03
C PRO A 258 23.37 -7.55 -13.11
N LEU A 259 23.46 -8.51 -14.04
CA LEU A 259 22.44 -9.55 -14.21
C LEU A 259 22.19 -10.30 -12.90
N GLY A 260 20.91 -10.42 -12.54
CA GLY A 260 20.45 -11.09 -11.33
C GLY A 260 20.69 -10.35 -10.01
N ALA A 261 21.12 -9.07 -10.03
CA ALA A 261 21.28 -8.30 -8.80
C ALA A 261 19.96 -8.16 -8.02
N ASP A 262 18.85 -7.86 -8.70
CA ASP A 262 17.51 -7.84 -8.09
C ASP A 262 17.16 -9.18 -7.41
N ARG A 263 17.28 -10.30 -8.14
CA ARG A 263 16.97 -11.65 -7.64
C ARG A 263 17.83 -12.02 -6.43
N ASN A 264 19.14 -11.77 -6.50
CA ASN A 264 20.07 -12.08 -5.43
C ASN A 264 19.76 -11.24 -4.18
N THR A 265 19.37 -9.97 -4.36
CA THR A 265 18.92 -9.10 -3.28
C THR A 265 17.63 -9.63 -2.67
N LEU A 266 16.64 -10.04 -3.47
CA LEU A 266 15.39 -10.62 -2.98
C LEU A 266 15.66 -11.87 -2.13
N ILE A 267 16.50 -12.79 -2.60
CA ILE A 267 16.91 -13.96 -1.83
C ILE A 267 17.57 -13.55 -0.51
N ALA A 268 18.45 -12.54 -0.52
CA ALA A 268 19.08 -12.06 0.71
C ALA A 268 18.07 -11.48 1.71
N LEU A 269 17.02 -10.79 1.24
CA LEU A 269 15.92 -10.31 2.08
C LEU A 269 15.10 -11.45 2.66
N LEU A 270 14.66 -12.39 1.81
CA LEU A 270 13.86 -13.55 2.24
C LEU A 270 14.61 -14.42 3.25
N GLN A 271 15.91 -14.64 3.04
CA GLN A 271 16.74 -15.37 4.00
C GLN A 271 16.88 -14.62 5.33
N ALA A 272 16.96 -13.29 5.32
CA ALA A 272 16.99 -12.50 6.56
C ALA A 272 15.65 -12.58 7.30
N GLN A 273 14.53 -12.46 6.61
CA GLN A 273 13.21 -12.60 7.18
C GLN A 273 12.98 -14.02 7.74
N HIS A 274 13.40 -15.04 7.01
CA HIS A 274 13.32 -16.43 7.46
C HIS A 274 14.14 -16.65 8.75
N ARG A 275 15.33 -16.06 8.86
CA ARG A 275 16.11 -16.08 10.10
C ARG A 275 15.39 -15.38 11.25
N GLN A 276 14.76 -14.23 11.01
CA GLN A 276 13.97 -13.52 12.04
C GLN A 276 12.78 -14.32 12.56
N SER A 277 12.15 -15.12 11.70
CA SER A 277 11.04 -16.02 12.10
C SER A 277 11.52 -17.36 12.69
N GLU A 278 12.82 -17.64 12.66
CA GLU A 278 13.43 -18.94 12.98
C GLU A 278 12.81 -20.12 12.19
N GLY A 279 12.19 -19.85 11.04
CA GLY A 279 11.40 -20.84 10.27
C GLY A 279 10.14 -21.33 10.99
N LYS A 280 9.72 -20.68 12.08
CA LYS A 280 8.58 -21.09 12.92
C LYS A 280 7.26 -20.43 12.52
N ARG A 281 7.31 -19.41 11.67
CA ARG A 281 6.14 -18.66 11.21
C ARG A 281 6.19 -18.54 9.70
N MET A 282 5.04 -18.72 9.06
CA MET A 282 4.90 -18.41 7.65
C MET A 282 5.05 -16.90 7.47
N ILE A 283 5.91 -16.49 6.55
CA ILE A 283 6.07 -15.08 6.18
C ILE A 283 4.96 -14.74 5.21
N THR A 284 4.18 -13.71 5.48
CA THR A 284 3.24 -13.16 4.48
C THR A 284 3.93 -12.04 3.74
N VAL A 285 3.90 -12.07 2.41
CA VAL A 285 4.41 -11.01 1.55
C VAL A 285 3.24 -10.44 0.77
N GLY A 286 2.88 -9.20 1.11
CA GLY A 286 1.85 -8.46 0.40
C GLY A 286 2.30 -7.93 -0.94
N GLY A 287 1.35 -7.71 -1.83
CA GLY A 287 1.63 -7.14 -3.14
C GLY A 287 1.85 -8.20 -4.20
N PHE A 288 2.31 -7.77 -5.37
CA PHE A 288 2.37 -8.63 -6.54
C PHE A 288 3.42 -8.13 -7.54
N VAL A 289 3.82 -9.02 -8.46
CA VAL A 289 4.67 -8.63 -9.59
C VAL A 289 3.97 -7.51 -10.37
N PRO A 290 4.57 -6.31 -10.52
CA PRO A 290 3.99 -5.20 -11.28
C PRO A 290 4.10 -5.46 -12.79
N TRP A 291 3.45 -6.53 -13.26
CA TRP A 291 3.69 -7.13 -14.57
C TRP A 291 3.44 -6.18 -15.74
N ASN A 292 2.60 -5.15 -15.57
CA ASN A 292 2.32 -4.15 -16.60
C ASN A 292 3.30 -2.97 -16.61
N LEU A 293 4.16 -2.84 -15.58
CA LEU A 293 5.07 -1.70 -15.41
C LEU A 293 6.54 -2.12 -15.31
N LYS A 294 6.85 -3.31 -14.79
CA LYS A 294 8.22 -3.82 -14.61
C LYS A 294 8.25 -5.36 -14.73
N TYR A 295 9.44 -5.90 -14.99
CA TYR A 295 9.82 -7.33 -14.88
C TYR A 295 9.13 -8.34 -15.80
N THR A 296 8.33 -7.90 -16.77
CA THR A 296 7.72 -8.80 -17.75
C THR A 296 7.74 -8.19 -19.14
N ASN A 297 7.46 -9.00 -20.15
CA ASN A 297 7.33 -8.54 -21.54
C ASN A 297 5.96 -7.93 -21.87
N HIS A 298 5.10 -7.73 -20.87
CA HIS A 298 3.79 -7.12 -21.09
C HIS A 298 3.89 -5.61 -21.28
N GLY A 299 3.55 -5.15 -22.48
CA GLY A 299 3.41 -3.73 -22.77
C GLY A 299 4.69 -2.94 -22.43
N PRO A 300 4.59 -1.88 -21.60
CA PRO A 300 5.74 -1.03 -21.27
C PRO A 300 6.66 -1.60 -20.18
N ALA A 301 6.38 -2.80 -19.63
CA ALA A 301 7.15 -3.38 -18.54
C ALA A 301 8.60 -3.75 -18.91
N GLY A 302 8.88 -3.93 -20.21
CA GLY A 302 10.22 -3.96 -20.79
C GLY A 302 11.12 -5.15 -20.44
N GLY A 303 10.59 -6.18 -19.79
CA GLY A 303 11.25 -7.47 -19.56
C GLY A 303 11.11 -8.44 -20.73
N LYS A 304 11.71 -9.63 -20.60
CA LYS A 304 11.70 -10.71 -21.60
C LYS A 304 10.70 -11.81 -21.26
N HIS A 305 10.44 -12.02 -19.97
CA HIS A 305 9.61 -13.12 -19.48
C HIS A 305 8.13 -12.74 -19.42
N GLU A 306 7.27 -13.74 -19.67
CA GLU A 306 5.81 -13.56 -19.65
C GLU A 306 5.28 -13.32 -18.21
N PRO A 307 4.14 -12.63 -18.04
CA PRO A 307 3.58 -12.31 -16.72
C PRO A 307 3.37 -13.52 -15.80
N VAL A 308 2.72 -14.58 -16.30
CA VAL A 308 2.38 -15.77 -15.49
C VAL A 308 3.63 -16.56 -15.07
N PRO A 309 4.61 -16.83 -15.94
CA PRO A 309 5.89 -17.37 -15.52
C PRO A 309 6.63 -16.53 -14.47
N THR A 310 6.59 -15.20 -14.58
CA THR A 310 7.22 -14.32 -13.58
C THR A 310 6.54 -14.42 -12.21
N GLU A 311 5.20 -14.48 -12.18
CA GLU A 311 4.44 -14.78 -10.96
C GLU A 311 4.84 -16.12 -10.36
N TRP A 312 4.97 -17.17 -11.18
CA TRP A 312 5.32 -18.51 -10.71
C TRP A 312 6.74 -18.60 -10.15
N GLU A 313 7.72 -17.95 -10.77
CA GLU A 313 9.08 -17.87 -10.22
C GLU A 313 9.07 -17.09 -8.90
N TYR A 314 8.29 -16.01 -8.80
CA TYR A 314 8.11 -15.30 -7.53
C TYR A 314 7.52 -16.19 -6.44
N ALA A 315 6.42 -16.89 -6.73
CA ALA A 315 5.80 -17.83 -5.79
C ALA A 315 6.76 -18.97 -5.40
N ALA A 316 7.57 -19.47 -6.33
CA ALA A 316 8.58 -20.50 -6.06
C ALA A 316 9.67 -19.97 -5.11
N LEU A 317 10.17 -18.75 -5.33
CA LEU A 317 11.14 -18.10 -4.45
C LEU A 317 10.57 -17.89 -3.04
N LEU A 318 9.34 -17.40 -2.91
CA LEU A 318 8.68 -17.25 -1.61
C LEU A 318 8.51 -18.60 -0.91
N SER A 319 7.98 -19.59 -1.62
CA SER A 319 7.72 -20.94 -1.07
C SER A 319 9.00 -21.60 -0.56
N ALA A 320 10.12 -21.42 -1.27
CA ALA A 320 11.42 -21.94 -0.86
C ALA A 320 11.96 -21.32 0.46
N HIS A 321 11.38 -20.21 0.91
CA HIS A 321 11.77 -19.47 2.12
C HIS A 321 10.67 -19.41 3.19
N ASN A 322 9.71 -20.36 3.17
CA ASN A 322 8.59 -20.40 4.11
C ASN A 322 7.74 -19.11 4.07
N ALA A 323 7.51 -18.59 2.87
CA ALA A 323 6.71 -17.41 2.63
C ALA A 323 5.52 -17.70 1.69
N ILE A 324 4.45 -16.91 1.85
CA ILE A 324 3.28 -16.88 0.98
C ILE A 324 3.12 -15.49 0.38
N MET A 325 2.39 -15.42 -0.73
CA MET A 325 1.96 -14.19 -1.37
C MET A 325 0.52 -13.87 -0.95
N ASP A 326 0.25 -12.61 -0.59
CA ASP A 326 -1.09 -12.01 -0.54
C ASP A 326 -1.22 -11.11 -1.77
N ALA A 327 -1.87 -11.64 -2.80
CA ALA A 327 -1.59 -11.31 -4.19
C ALA A 327 -2.38 -10.08 -4.70
N ASP A 328 -1.91 -8.87 -4.42
CA ASP A 328 -2.55 -7.64 -4.90
C ASP A 328 -2.26 -7.36 -6.38
N ALA A 329 -2.80 -8.20 -7.28
CA ALA A 329 -2.60 -8.07 -8.72
C ALA A 329 -3.41 -6.91 -9.34
N LEU A 330 -2.83 -6.30 -10.39
CA LEU A 330 -3.39 -5.15 -11.11
C LEU A 330 -4.89 -5.28 -11.42
N GLY A 331 -5.62 -4.17 -11.25
CA GLY A 331 -7.04 -4.02 -11.53
C GLY A 331 -7.88 -4.11 -10.25
N LEU A 332 -7.56 -5.06 -9.38
CA LEU A 332 -8.21 -5.27 -8.08
C LEU A 332 -7.26 -5.15 -6.87
N ALA A 333 -6.06 -4.60 -7.08
CA ALA A 333 -4.97 -4.52 -6.10
C ALA A 333 -5.18 -3.52 -4.95
N CYS A 334 -5.99 -2.48 -5.12
CA CYS A 334 -6.14 -1.44 -4.11
C CYS A 334 -6.93 -1.94 -2.89
N LEU A 335 -6.31 -1.88 -1.71
CA LEU A 335 -6.94 -2.14 -0.42
C LEU A 335 -6.71 -0.94 0.50
N THR A 336 -7.77 -0.23 0.81
CA THR A 336 -7.80 0.91 1.71
C THR A 336 -8.13 0.47 3.13
N ASN A 337 -7.67 1.25 4.12
CA ASN A 337 -8.10 1.16 5.52
C ASN A 337 -7.78 -0.15 6.26
N ALA A 338 -6.92 -1.00 5.71
CA ALA A 338 -6.55 -2.26 6.34
C ALA A 338 -5.85 -2.04 7.70
N SER A 339 -5.07 -0.96 7.87
CA SER A 339 -4.47 -0.60 9.16
C SER A 339 -5.48 -0.23 10.24
N ALA A 340 -6.66 0.28 9.86
CA ALA A 340 -7.74 0.55 10.80
C ALA A 340 -8.54 -0.74 11.07
N TYR A 341 -8.91 -1.48 10.02
CA TYR A 341 -9.81 -2.62 10.11
C TYR A 341 -9.17 -3.88 10.71
N GLN A 342 -7.83 -4.00 10.71
CA GLN A 342 -7.12 -5.07 11.43
C GLN A 342 -7.47 -5.15 12.93
N HIS A 343 -7.95 -4.05 13.52
CA HIS A 343 -8.35 -3.99 14.93
C HIS A 343 -9.76 -4.54 15.19
N HIS A 344 -10.48 -4.93 14.15
CA HIS A 344 -11.81 -5.52 14.31
C HIS A 344 -11.70 -6.83 15.13
N PRO A 345 -12.51 -7.02 16.18
CA PRO A 345 -12.43 -8.19 17.03
C PRO A 345 -12.81 -9.47 16.26
N LEU A 346 -11.81 -10.32 15.99
CA LEU A 346 -12.02 -11.61 15.33
C LEU A 346 -12.56 -12.66 16.31
N ARG A 347 -13.36 -13.59 15.79
CA ARG A 347 -13.78 -14.77 16.55
C ARG A 347 -12.60 -15.73 16.68
N ARG A 348 -12.56 -16.48 17.78
CA ARG A 348 -11.56 -17.54 17.97
C ARG A 348 -11.59 -18.59 16.84
N GLU A 349 -12.77 -18.85 16.28
CA GLU A 349 -12.96 -19.80 15.20
C GLU A 349 -14.07 -19.34 14.24
N TYR A 350 -13.85 -19.57 12.95
CA TYR A 350 -14.84 -19.43 11.88
C TYR A 350 -15.08 -20.83 11.30
N ARG A 351 -16.34 -21.28 11.26
CA ARG A 351 -16.70 -22.62 10.78
C ARG A 351 -17.39 -22.51 9.42
N GLN A 352 -16.83 -23.16 8.41
CA GLN A 352 -17.53 -23.38 7.15
C GLN A 352 -18.67 -24.39 7.34
N ASN A 353 -19.66 -24.34 6.44
CA ASN A 353 -20.75 -25.30 6.39
C ASN A 353 -20.21 -26.73 6.27
N ARG A 354 -20.88 -27.68 6.94
CA ARG A 354 -20.49 -29.10 6.82
C ARG A 354 -20.62 -29.55 5.37
N ARG A 355 -19.65 -30.35 4.92
CA ARG A 355 -19.71 -30.98 3.60
C ARG A 355 -21.04 -31.77 3.49
N PRO A 356 -21.83 -31.56 2.44
CA PRO A 356 -23.06 -32.31 2.25
C PRO A 356 -22.79 -33.80 2.05
N ALA A 357 -23.77 -34.65 2.39
CA ALA A 357 -23.68 -36.08 2.15
C ALA A 357 -23.46 -36.38 0.65
N LYS A 358 -22.62 -37.36 0.34
CA LYS A 358 -22.42 -37.83 -1.04
C LYS A 358 -23.75 -38.36 -1.57
N GLN A 359 -24.22 -37.82 -2.69
CA GLN A 359 -25.41 -38.30 -3.37
C GLN A 359 -25.02 -39.40 -4.38
N PRO A 360 -25.88 -40.42 -4.62
CA PRO A 360 -25.69 -41.35 -5.72
C PRO A 360 -25.62 -40.60 -7.05
N LEU A 361 -24.65 -40.97 -7.89
CA LEU A 361 -24.51 -40.35 -9.22
C LEU A 361 -25.53 -40.94 -10.18
N GLU A 362 -26.24 -40.06 -10.88
CA GLU A 362 -27.12 -40.43 -11.99
C GLU A 362 -26.34 -40.42 -13.31
N ARG A 363 -26.96 -40.93 -14.38
CA ARG A 363 -26.39 -40.86 -15.74
C ARG A 363 -26.57 -39.45 -16.33
N LYS A 364 -25.87 -38.48 -15.75
CA LYS A 364 -25.87 -37.06 -16.10
C LYS A 364 -24.44 -36.52 -16.23
N THR A 365 -24.30 -35.40 -16.94
CA THR A 365 -23.08 -34.59 -16.90
C THR A 365 -23.18 -33.61 -15.72
N TYR A 366 -22.19 -33.64 -14.84
CA TYR A 366 -22.10 -32.71 -13.71
C TYR A 366 -21.08 -31.62 -14.03
N VAL A 367 -21.45 -30.37 -13.78
CA VAL A 367 -20.58 -29.20 -13.97
C VAL A 367 -20.44 -28.49 -12.62
N LEU A 368 -19.20 -28.17 -12.24
CA LEU A 368 -18.87 -27.33 -11.10
C LEU A 368 -18.21 -26.06 -11.62
N ILE A 369 -18.74 -24.91 -11.24
CA ILE A 369 -18.11 -23.61 -11.46
C ILE A 369 -17.44 -23.22 -10.14
N TYR A 370 -16.14 -22.94 -10.21
CA TYR A 370 -15.33 -22.44 -9.12
C TYR A 370 -14.82 -21.05 -9.48
N MET A 371 -14.98 -20.09 -8.58
CA MET A 371 -14.38 -18.76 -8.68
C MET A 371 -13.12 -18.76 -7.82
N GLY A 372 -12.01 -18.27 -8.38
CA GLY A 372 -10.69 -18.21 -7.75
C GLY A 372 -10.29 -16.80 -7.32
N ASP A 373 -8.98 -16.57 -7.22
CA ASP A 373 -8.35 -15.27 -6.90
C ASP A 373 -8.67 -14.71 -5.50
N TYR A 374 -9.12 -15.57 -4.58
CA TYR A 374 -9.37 -15.24 -3.16
C TYR A 374 -8.09 -15.18 -2.31
N ASP A 375 -6.92 -15.39 -2.92
CA ASP A 375 -5.60 -15.21 -2.33
C ASP A 375 -5.17 -13.72 -2.26
N SER A 376 -6.01 -12.81 -2.76
CA SER A 376 -5.89 -11.37 -2.59
C SER A 376 -6.95 -10.83 -1.62
N ALA A 377 -6.49 -10.21 -0.53
CA ALA A 377 -7.39 -9.49 0.36
C ALA A 377 -8.08 -8.30 -0.35
N ALA A 378 -7.37 -7.62 -1.25
CA ALA A 378 -7.90 -6.51 -2.04
C ALA A 378 -9.04 -6.97 -2.96
N TRP A 379 -8.85 -8.08 -3.68
CA TRP A 379 -9.90 -8.65 -4.55
C TRP A 379 -11.18 -8.93 -3.75
N LEU A 380 -11.08 -9.64 -2.63
CA LEU A 380 -12.23 -10.02 -1.83
C LEU A 380 -12.98 -8.79 -1.30
N SER A 381 -12.24 -7.81 -0.78
CA SER A 381 -12.78 -6.56 -0.26
C SER A 381 -13.59 -5.78 -1.32
N ARG A 382 -13.16 -5.83 -2.58
CA ARG A 382 -13.81 -5.10 -3.68
C ARG A 382 -15.03 -5.84 -4.25
N MET A 383 -15.02 -7.17 -4.20
CA MET A 383 -16.05 -7.99 -4.85
C MET A 383 -17.22 -8.37 -3.94
N ILE A 384 -17.05 -8.33 -2.62
CA ILE A 384 -18.12 -8.61 -1.65
C ILE A 384 -19.41 -7.82 -1.95
N PRO A 385 -19.37 -6.47 -2.10
CA PRO A 385 -20.58 -5.67 -2.32
C PRO A 385 -21.27 -5.92 -3.66
N GLN A 386 -20.55 -6.51 -4.62
CA GLN A 386 -21.06 -6.75 -5.96
C GLN A 386 -21.65 -8.16 -6.11
N VAL A 387 -20.99 -9.15 -5.51
CA VAL A 387 -21.25 -10.57 -5.78
C VAL A 387 -22.07 -11.24 -4.68
N TRP A 388 -21.94 -10.78 -3.42
CA TRP A 388 -22.51 -11.48 -2.27
C TRP A 388 -23.53 -10.68 -1.46
N ASP A 389 -23.41 -9.35 -1.43
CA ASP A 389 -24.36 -8.43 -0.79
C ASP A 389 -25.12 -7.65 -1.83
#